data_AF-A0A969SLQ8-F1
#
_entry.id   AF-A0A969SLQ8-F1
#
_cell.length_a   1.000
_cell.length_b   1.000
_cell.length_c   1.000
_cell.angle_alpha   90.00
_cell.angle_beta   90.00
_cell.angle_gamma   90.00
#
_symmetry.space_group_name_H-M   'P 1'
#
loop_
_entity.id
_entity.type
_entity.pdbx_description
1 polymer ?
#
loop_
_entity_poly.entity_id
_entity_poly.type
_entity_poly.pdbx_seq_one_letter_code
_entity_poly.pdbx_strand_id
1 'polypeptide(L)'
;IEVNDLAAADPANLGPGRFADLRRVSSRLPPADAAVLAYARGLMYWHRRHRYCGSCGTRTISRDAGHALICGIRIAKPAIFRAPTRRYRSLTRAVPMVVPASSPARRTGRVG
;
A
#
# COMPACT_ATOMS: atom_id res chain seq x y z
N ILE A 1 -24.87 7.33 -17.91
CA ILE A 1 -23.53 7.58 -18.46
C ILE A 1 -23.03 6.23 -18.93
N GLU A 2 -23.21 5.93 -20.21
CA GLU A 2 -22.72 4.68 -20.78
C GLU A 2 -21.19 4.75 -20.88
N VAL A 3 -20.51 3.70 -20.45
CA VAL A 3 -19.04 3.57 -20.47
C VAL A 3 -18.47 3.35 -21.88
N ASN A 4 -19.25 3.64 -22.93
CA ASN A 4 -19.03 3.18 -24.30
C ASN A 4 -18.45 4.25 -25.26
N ASP A 5 -18.33 5.52 -24.83
CA ASP A 5 -17.85 6.60 -25.71
C ASP A 5 -16.32 6.80 -25.73
N LEU A 6 -15.55 5.93 -25.05
CA LEU A 6 -14.08 5.97 -25.06
C LEU A 6 -13.47 5.64 -26.44
N ALA A 7 -14.29 5.23 -27.42
CA ALA A 7 -13.87 4.88 -28.77
C ALA A 7 -13.73 6.08 -29.73
N ALA A 8 -13.99 7.32 -29.28
CA ALA A 8 -14.04 8.48 -30.19
C ALA A 8 -12.67 9.04 -30.60
N ALA A 9 -11.59 8.71 -29.89
CA ALA A 9 -10.25 9.20 -30.22
C ALA A 9 -9.41 8.08 -30.83
N ASP A 10 -9.01 8.23 -32.08
CA ASP A 10 -8.01 7.37 -32.71
C ASP A 10 -6.66 7.56 -32.00
N PRO A 11 -6.13 6.55 -31.27
CA PRO A 11 -4.87 6.67 -30.57
C PRO A 11 -3.69 6.93 -31.52
N ALA A 12 -3.83 6.63 -32.81
CA ALA A 12 -2.82 6.94 -33.83
C ALA A 12 -2.77 8.43 -34.22
N ASN A 13 -3.78 9.23 -33.84
CA ASN A 13 -3.95 10.60 -34.33
C ASN A 13 -4.08 11.65 -33.20
N LEU A 14 -3.54 11.36 -32.01
CA LEU A 14 -3.56 12.25 -30.84
C LEU A 14 -2.50 13.37 -30.88
N GLY A 15 -1.61 13.38 -31.88
CA GLY A 15 -0.42 14.23 -31.90
C GLY A 15 0.53 13.92 -30.73
N PRO A 16 1.61 14.70 -30.55
CA PRO A 16 2.54 14.50 -29.44
C PRO A 16 1.89 14.87 -28.10
N GLY A 17 1.50 13.86 -27.33
CA GLY A 17 1.02 13.99 -25.95
C GLY A 17 2.13 13.88 -24.90
N ARG A 18 1.92 14.49 -23.73
CA ARG A 18 2.79 14.29 -22.55
C ARG A 18 1.96 13.93 -21.32
N PHE A 19 2.52 13.12 -20.43
CA PHE A 19 1.92 12.89 -19.12
C PHE A 19 1.96 14.17 -18.29
N ALA A 20 0.82 14.55 -17.72
CA ALA A 20 0.69 15.70 -16.83
C ALA A 20 0.12 15.25 -15.48
N ASP A 21 0.49 15.95 -14.39
CA ASP A 21 -0.12 15.70 -13.09
C ASP A 21 -1.60 16.11 -13.12
N LEU A 22 -2.48 15.16 -12.79
CA LEU A 22 -3.92 15.36 -12.83
C LEU A 22 -4.39 16.57 -12.01
N ARG A 23 -3.76 16.88 -10.86
CA ARG A 23 -4.15 18.05 -10.05
C ARG A 23 -3.88 19.37 -10.76
N ARG A 24 -2.92 19.40 -11.69
CA ARG A 24 -2.61 20.61 -12.46
C ARG A 24 -3.57 20.83 -13.63
N VAL A 25 -4.17 19.76 -14.15
CA VAL A 25 -5.01 19.80 -15.35
C VAL A 25 -6.49 19.58 -15.06
N SER A 26 -6.85 19.18 -13.84
CA SER A 26 -8.23 18.85 -13.46
C SER A 26 -9.23 19.99 -13.68
N SER A 27 -8.80 21.26 -13.54
CA SER A 27 -9.67 22.42 -13.78
C SER A 27 -9.99 22.67 -15.26
N ARG A 28 -9.26 22.01 -16.18
CA ARG A 28 -9.47 22.12 -17.63
C ARG A 28 -10.28 20.96 -18.19
N LEU A 29 -10.70 20.02 -17.34
CA LEU A 29 -11.48 18.85 -17.71
C LEU A 29 -12.95 19.05 -17.37
N PRO A 30 -13.87 18.42 -18.11
CA PRO A 30 -15.25 18.29 -17.66
C PRO A 30 -15.33 17.69 -16.25
N PRO A 31 -16.25 18.14 -15.39
CA PRO A 31 -16.32 17.67 -14.00
C PRO A 31 -16.44 16.15 -13.85
N ALA A 32 -17.20 15.49 -14.73
CA ALA A 32 -17.36 14.04 -14.72
C ALA A 32 -16.04 13.31 -15.02
N ASP A 33 -15.31 13.73 -16.05
CA ASP A 33 -14.03 13.13 -16.43
C ASP A 33 -12.97 13.36 -15.36
N ALA A 34 -12.93 14.58 -14.81
CA ALA A 34 -12.05 14.91 -13.70
C ALA A 34 -12.29 14.00 -12.48
N ALA A 35 -13.57 13.72 -12.16
CA ALA A 35 -13.94 12.83 -11.07
C ALA A 35 -13.50 11.38 -11.31
N VAL A 36 -13.74 10.84 -12.51
CA VAL A 36 -13.33 9.48 -12.88
C VAL A 36 -11.79 9.34 -12.86
N LEU A 37 -11.07 10.31 -13.42
CA LEU A 37 -9.60 10.30 -13.41
C LEU A 37 -9.05 10.44 -11.98
N ALA A 38 -9.67 11.28 -11.14
CA ALA A 38 -9.27 11.44 -9.75
C ALA A 38 -9.45 10.13 -8.98
N TYR A 39 -10.56 9.44 -9.23
CA TYR A 39 -10.85 8.12 -8.68
C TYR A 39 -9.80 7.08 -9.09
N ALA A 40 -9.54 6.95 -10.39
CA ALA A 40 -8.54 6.03 -10.93
C ALA A 40 -7.14 6.31 -10.35
N ARG A 41 -6.74 7.59 -10.27
CA ARG A 41 -5.47 8.01 -9.64
C ARG A 41 -5.42 7.61 -8.17
N GLY A 42 -6.52 7.78 -7.44
CA GLY A 42 -6.65 7.36 -6.04
C GLY A 42 -6.46 5.86 -5.87
N LEU A 43 -7.09 5.06 -6.72
CA LEU A 43 -6.95 3.61 -6.72
C LEU A 43 -5.49 3.19 -6.96
N MET A 44 -4.87 3.70 -8.03
CA MET A 44 -3.46 3.42 -8.32
C MET A 44 -2.52 3.89 -7.19
N TYR A 45 -2.81 5.02 -6.55
CA TYR A 45 -2.06 5.51 -5.41
C TYR A 45 -2.17 4.57 -4.20
N TRP A 46 -3.36 4.06 -3.91
CA TRP A 46 -3.60 3.07 -2.87
C TRP A 46 -2.85 1.76 -3.14
N HIS A 47 -2.95 1.23 -4.37
CA HIS A 47 -2.23 0.02 -4.80
C HIS A 47 -0.73 0.12 -4.60
N ARG A 48 -0.11 1.23 -5.01
CA ARG A 48 1.33 1.45 -4.87
C ARG A 48 1.80 1.43 -3.41
N ARG A 49 0.94 1.83 -2.47
CA ARG A 49 1.24 1.83 -1.02
C ARG A 49 0.94 0.51 -0.34
N HIS A 50 0.02 -0.28 -0.88
CA HIS A 50 -0.44 -1.52 -0.26
C HIS A 50 0.02 -2.75 -1.05
N ARG A 51 1.23 -2.69 -1.62
CA ARG A 51 1.86 -3.78 -2.38
C ARG A 51 2.12 -5.04 -1.54
N TYR A 52 2.21 -4.88 -0.21
CA TYR A 52 2.45 -5.95 0.75
C TYR A 52 1.41 -5.93 1.88
N CYS A 53 1.10 -7.11 2.43
CA CYS A 53 0.13 -7.24 3.51
C CYS A 53 0.73 -6.73 4.82
N GLY A 54 0.11 -5.73 5.45
CA GLY A 54 0.57 -5.21 6.75
C GLY A 54 0.52 -6.20 7.92
N SER A 55 -0.08 -7.38 7.75
CA SER A 55 -0.14 -8.43 8.78
C SER A 55 1.01 -9.44 8.66
N CYS A 56 1.40 -9.82 7.44
CA CYS A 56 2.37 -10.90 7.22
C CYS A 56 3.51 -10.57 6.24
N GLY A 57 3.54 -9.37 5.66
CA GLY A 57 4.56 -8.92 4.73
C GLY A 57 4.48 -9.50 3.30
N THR A 58 3.63 -10.49 3.04
CA THR A 58 3.50 -11.10 1.70
C THR A 58 2.92 -10.14 0.67
N ARG A 59 3.32 -10.25 -0.61
CA ARG A 59 2.75 -9.46 -1.71
C ARG A 59 1.24 -9.62 -1.81
N THR A 60 0.52 -8.52 -2.01
CA THR A 60 -0.92 -8.51 -2.21
C THR A 60 -1.28 -8.81 -3.66
N ILE A 61 -2.52 -9.28 -3.88
CA ILE A 61 -3.08 -9.61 -5.18
C ILE A 61 -4.36 -8.78 -5.35
N SER A 62 -4.48 -8.12 -6.51
CA SER A 62 -5.64 -7.31 -6.89
C SER A 62 -6.89 -8.17 -7.13
N ARG A 63 -8.04 -7.71 -6.63
CA ARG A 63 -9.38 -8.29 -6.81
C ARG A 63 -10.42 -7.18 -7.00
N ASP A 64 -11.62 -7.55 -7.41
CA ASP A 64 -12.77 -6.67 -7.62
C ASP A 64 -12.43 -5.46 -8.51
N ALA A 65 -11.91 -5.73 -9.72
CA ALA A 65 -11.41 -4.71 -10.64
C ALA A 65 -10.36 -3.73 -10.04
N GLY A 66 -9.65 -4.17 -9.00
CA GLY A 66 -8.68 -3.35 -8.29
C GLY A 66 -9.26 -2.56 -7.12
N HIS A 67 -10.49 -2.81 -6.69
CA HIS A 67 -11.06 -2.21 -5.48
C HIS A 67 -10.66 -2.95 -4.21
N ALA A 68 -10.13 -4.18 -4.34
CA ALA A 68 -9.65 -4.99 -3.23
C ALA A 68 -8.21 -5.47 -3.44
N LEU A 69 -7.46 -5.55 -2.33
CA LEU A 69 -6.13 -6.15 -2.27
C LEU A 69 -6.17 -7.27 -1.24
N ILE A 70 -6.00 -8.50 -1.71
CA ILE A 70 -6.02 -9.69 -0.88
C ILE A 70 -4.58 -10.14 -0.63
N CYS A 71 -4.31 -10.63 0.58
CA CYS A 71 -3.00 -11.17 0.90
C CYS A 71 -2.68 -12.42 0.06
N GLY A 72 -1.52 -12.45 -0.61
CA GLY A 72 -1.14 -13.57 -1.48
C GLY A 72 -1.11 -14.93 -0.75
N ILE A 73 -0.68 -14.95 0.52
CA ILE A 73 -0.68 -16.21 1.31
C ILE A 73 -2.09 -16.77 1.56
N ARG A 74 -3.13 -15.92 1.58
CA ARG A 74 -4.52 -16.35 1.75
C ARG A 74 -5.10 -16.96 0.48
N ILE A 75 -4.49 -16.71 -0.68
CA ILE A 75 -4.88 -17.27 -1.97
C ILE A 75 -4.12 -18.57 -2.24
N ALA A 76 -2.84 -18.64 -1.86
CA ALA A 76 -2.00 -19.81 -2.09
C ALA A 76 -2.22 -20.95 -1.06
N LYS A 77 -2.86 -20.68 0.08
CA LYS A 77 -3.19 -21.72 1.07
C LYS A 77 -4.53 -22.37 0.75
N PRO A 78 -4.63 -23.68 0.51
CA PRO A 78 -5.89 -24.39 0.62
C PRO A 78 -6.43 -24.29 2.06
N ALA A 79 -7.75 -24.35 2.21
CA ALA A 79 -8.52 -24.01 3.43
C ALA A 79 -8.15 -24.81 4.71
N ILE A 80 -7.26 -25.79 4.64
CA ILE A 80 -6.86 -26.66 5.75
C ILE A 80 -5.96 -25.93 6.76
N PHE A 81 -5.15 -24.97 6.32
CA PHE A 81 -4.33 -24.16 7.23
C PHE A 81 -5.01 -22.81 7.49
N ARG A 82 -6.09 -22.82 8.30
CA ARG A 82 -6.64 -21.62 8.93
C ARG A 82 -5.48 -20.91 9.64
N ALA A 83 -4.97 -19.83 9.05
CA ALA A 83 -4.05 -18.94 9.74
C ALA A 83 -4.71 -18.52 11.06
N PRO A 84 -3.95 -18.46 12.17
CA PRO A 84 -4.52 -18.18 13.47
C PRO A 84 -5.28 -16.87 13.37
N THR A 85 -6.54 -16.93 13.80
CA THR A 85 -7.40 -15.76 13.93
C THR A 85 -6.59 -14.64 14.58
N ARG A 86 -6.70 -13.46 13.98
CA ARG A 86 -6.20 -12.19 14.51
C ARG A 86 -6.75 -11.99 15.93
N ARG A 87 -6.11 -12.59 16.94
CA ARG A 87 -6.10 -12.07 18.30
C ARG A 87 -5.12 -10.92 18.26
N TYR A 88 -5.64 -9.69 18.19
CA TYR A 88 -4.98 -8.61 18.92
C TYR A 88 -4.99 -9.05 20.40
N ARG A 89 -3.98 -9.83 20.78
CA ARG A 89 -3.67 -10.14 22.18
C ARG A 89 -3.09 -8.85 22.74
N SER A 90 -3.80 -8.29 23.70
CA SER A 90 -3.28 -7.37 24.71
C SER A 90 -1.75 -7.30 24.74
N LEU A 91 -1.20 -6.16 24.33
CA LEU A 91 0.21 -5.82 24.49
C LEU A 91 0.51 -5.55 25.97
N THR A 92 0.44 -6.60 26.79
CA THR A 92 1.07 -6.69 28.10
C THR A 92 1.78 -8.04 28.22
N ARG A 93 2.71 -8.32 27.29
CA ARG A 93 3.88 -9.15 27.62
C ARG A 93 5.02 -8.95 26.61
N ALA A 94 6.01 -8.18 27.04
CA ALA A 94 7.43 -8.26 26.71
C ALA A 94 7.82 -8.44 25.23
N VAL A 95 8.03 -7.31 24.54
CA VAL A 95 9.20 -7.22 23.67
C VAL A 95 10.40 -7.19 24.62
N PRO A 96 11.32 -8.17 24.62
CA PRO A 96 12.59 -7.97 25.32
C PRO A 96 13.32 -6.87 24.55
N MET A 97 13.38 -5.67 25.14
CA MET A 97 14.43 -4.74 24.78
C MET A 97 15.75 -5.44 25.05
N VAL A 98 16.53 -5.68 24.00
CA VAL A 98 17.95 -6.03 24.14
C VAL A 98 18.63 -4.79 24.70
N VAL A 99 18.81 -4.74 26.02
CA VAL A 99 19.69 -3.79 26.70
C VAL A 99 21.10 -4.39 26.61
N PRO A 100 22.07 -3.76 25.92
CA PRO A 100 23.45 -4.22 26.01
C PRO A 100 23.92 -4.06 27.46
N ALA A 101 24.49 -5.14 27.99
CA ALA A 101 24.99 -5.23 29.35
C ALA A 101 25.98 -4.09 29.66
N SER A 102 25.75 -3.48 30.81
CA SER A 102 26.62 -2.60 31.60
C SER A 102 28.10 -2.59 31.21
N SER A 103 28.56 -1.39 30.82
CA SER A 103 29.96 -0.97 30.86
C SER A 103 30.54 -1.18 32.27
N PRO A 104 31.68 -1.87 32.45
CA PRO A 104 32.27 -2.04 33.78
C PRO A 104 32.90 -0.74 34.26
N ALA A 105 32.54 -0.37 35.48
CA ALA A 105 33.04 0.78 36.22
C ALA A 105 34.57 0.86 36.22
N ARG A 106 35.09 2.03 35.85
CA ARG A 106 36.50 2.40 35.94
C ARG A 106 36.93 2.41 37.41
N ARG A 107 37.77 1.45 37.79
CA ARG A 107 38.42 1.38 39.11
C ARG A 107 39.61 2.37 39.13
N THR A 108 39.46 3.47 39.84
CA THR A 108 40.59 4.24 40.40
C THR A 108 40.27 4.35 41.90
N GLY A 109 40.89 3.59 42.78
CA GLY A 109 42.32 3.64 43.05
C GLY A 109 42.60 4.83 43.97
N ARG A 110 42.20 4.72 45.24
CA ARG A 110 42.59 5.63 46.32
C ARG A 110 44.00 5.23 46.78
N VAL A 111 44.98 6.09 46.55
CA VAL A 111 46.32 6.01 47.16
C VAL A 111 46.74 7.44 47.47
N GLY A 112 47.11 7.71 48.73
CA GLY A 112 47.60 9.00 49.22
C GLY A 112 46.58 9.76 50.05
#